data_AF-A0A1L5KYC5-F1
#
_entry.id   AF-A0A1L5KYC5-F1
#
_cell.length_a   1.000
_cell.length_b   1.000
_cell.length_c   1.000
_cell.angle_alpha   90.00
_cell.angle_beta   90.00
_cell.angle_gamma   90.00
#
_symmetry.space_group_name_H-M   'P 1'
#
loop_
_entity.id
_entity.type
_entity.pdbx_description
1 polymer ?
#
loop_
_entity_poly.entity_id
_entity_poly.type
_entity_poly.pdbx_seq_one_letter_code
_entity_poly.pdbx_strand_id
1 'polypeptide(L)'
;YWAIRKEARMATMMLTSTLRGATGMIPHALPGLHGGRLAYITTAAAVEPWGFAHTMLTRRQLRQLGFRVTELDVSTAAAPDVRSTLSDADCIYVGGGNSFFLL
;
A
#
# COMPACT_ATOMS: atom_id res chain seq x y z
N TYR A 1 -17.96 -16.64 -33.73
CA TYR A 1 -16.74 -15.96 -33.25
C TYR A 1 -17.07 -15.39 -31.87
N TRP A 2 -16.67 -16.07 -30.79
CA TRP A 2 -16.95 -15.63 -29.42
C TRP A 2 -15.81 -14.70 -28.95
N ALA A 3 -16.07 -13.40 -28.91
CA ALA A 3 -15.16 -12.45 -28.29
C ALA A 3 -15.25 -12.58 -26.77
N ILE A 4 -14.25 -13.20 -26.15
CA ILE A 4 -14.04 -13.16 -24.70
C ILE A 4 -13.73 -11.70 -24.36
N ARG A 5 -14.73 -10.96 -23.88
CA ARG A 5 -14.50 -9.69 -23.19
C ARG A 5 -13.63 -9.99 -21.97
N LYS A 6 -12.38 -9.53 -21.95
CA LYS A 6 -11.66 -9.34 -20.69
C LYS A 6 -12.51 -8.39 -19.86
N GLU A 7 -13.19 -8.87 -18.83
CA GLU A 7 -13.75 -8.00 -17.81
C GLU A 7 -12.60 -7.14 -17.27
N ALA A 8 -12.68 -5.83 -17.48
CA ALA A 8 -11.78 -4.90 -16.83
C ALA A 8 -12.00 -5.04 -15.32
N ARG A 9 -11.03 -5.61 -14.61
CA ARG A 9 -11.01 -5.59 -13.15
C ARG A 9 -10.95 -4.14 -12.72
N MET A 10 -12.03 -3.64 -12.12
CA MET A 10 -12.05 -2.31 -11.52
C MET A 10 -11.08 -2.28 -10.33
N ALA A 11 -10.19 -1.29 -10.32
CA ALA A 11 -9.33 -1.01 -9.19
C ALA A 11 -9.95 0.12 -8.37
N THR A 12 -10.09 -0.08 -7.06
CA THR A 12 -10.55 0.95 -6.13
C THR A 12 -9.35 1.71 -5.59
N MET A 13 -9.38 3.04 -5.65
CA MET A 13 -8.33 3.92 -5.12
C MET A 13 -8.90 4.80 -4.01
N MET A 14 -8.17 4.90 -2.91
CA MET A 14 -8.47 5.80 -1.79
C MET A 14 -7.27 6.72 -1.56
N LEU A 15 -7.49 8.02 -1.66
CA LEU A 15 -6.49 9.05 -1.37
C LEU A 15 -6.76 9.61 0.03
N THR A 16 -5.72 9.70 0.85
CA THR A 16 -5.81 10.24 2.20
C THR A 16 -4.62 11.13 2.52
N SER A 17 -4.87 12.19 3.28
CA SER A 17 -3.82 13.03 3.85
C SER A 17 -3.03 12.31 4.93
N THR A 18 -3.69 11.47 5.74
CA THR A 18 -3.07 10.65 6.79
C THR A 18 -3.77 9.32 6.95
N LEU A 19 -3.03 8.25 7.25
CA LEU A 19 -3.66 6.95 7.55
C LEU A 19 -4.59 7.05 8.77
N ARG A 20 -4.18 7.83 9.78
CA ARG A 20 -4.93 8.02 11.03
C ARG A 20 -6.32 8.60 10.80
N GLY A 21 -6.45 9.64 9.99
CA GLY A 21 -7.77 10.20 9.65
C GLY A 21 -8.63 9.24 8.82
N ALA A 22 -8.01 8.41 8.00
CA ALA A 22 -8.71 7.49 7.09
C ALA A 22 -9.10 6.14 7.71
N THR A 23 -8.57 5.78 8.88
CA THR A 23 -8.69 4.42 9.47
C THR A 23 -10.15 3.96 9.57
N GLY A 24 -11.07 4.84 9.97
CA GLY A 24 -12.49 4.50 10.08
C GLY A 24 -13.22 4.34 8.72
N MET A 25 -12.66 4.91 7.65
CA MET A 25 -13.23 4.84 6.30
C MET A 25 -12.75 3.62 5.50
N ILE A 26 -11.58 3.07 5.85
CA ILE A 26 -10.99 1.92 5.12
C ILE A 26 -11.95 0.72 5.00
N PRO A 27 -12.65 0.27 6.07
CA PRO A 27 -13.59 -0.85 5.95
C PRO A 27 -14.75 -0.59 4.97
N HIS A 28 -15.13 0.67 4.80
CA HIS A 28 -16.23 1.09 3.93
C HIS A 28 -15.77 1.27 2.48
N ALA A 29 -14.58 1.84 2.27
CA ALA A 29 -14.00 2.07 0.95
C ALA A 29 -13.46 0.78 0.32
N LEU A 30 -13.00 -0.15 1.15
CA LEU A 30 -12.34 -1.39 0.77
C LEU A 30 -13.00 -2.61 1.46
N PRO A 31 -14.30 -2.85 1.20
CA PRO A 31 -15.02 -3.96 1.83
C PRO A 31 -14.40 -5.29 1.40
N GLY A 32 -14.14 -6.17 2.36
CA GLY A 32 -13.59 -7.51 2.11
C GLY A 32 -12.06 -7.62 2.08
N LEU A 33 -11.33 -6.51 2.28
CA LEU A 33 -9.87 -6.52 2.37
C LEU A 33 -9.31 -6.80 3.79
N HIS A 34 -10.18 -6.98 4.78
CA HIS A 34 -9.78 -7.40 6.13
C HIS A 34 -9.04 -8.75 6.09
N GLY A 35 -7.86 -8.81 6.71
CA GLY A 35 -7.02 -10.02 6.67
C GLY A 35 -6.15 -10.15 5.41
N GLY A 36 -6.33 -9.29 4.41
CA GLY A 36 -5.61 -9.32 3.14
C GLY A 36 -4.11 -9.03 3.25
N ARG A 37 -3.36 -9.48 2.25
CA ARG A 37 -1.95 -9.18 2.05
C ARG A 37 -1.82 -7.75 1.54
N LEU A 38 -1.06 -6.93 2.27
CA LEU A 38 -0.86 -5.53 1.95
C LEU A 38 0.61 -5.27 1.69
N ALA A 39 0.93 -4.77 0.49
CA ALA A 39 2.25 -4.22 0.18
C ALA A 39 2.29 -2.77 0.66
N TYR A 40 3.21 -2.47 1.57
CA TYR A 40 3.42 -1.13 2.11
C TYR A 40 4.67 -0.52 1.50
N ILE A 41 4.48 0.44 0.58
CA ILE A 41 5.58 1.17 -0.05
C ILE A 41 6.08 2.27 0.90
N THR A 42 7.31 2.13 1.39
CA THR A 42 7.93 3.03 2.38
C THR A 42 8.89 4.06 1.77
N THR A 43 9.10 4.01 0.46
CA THR A 43 10.11 4.78 -0.29
C THR A 43 10.08 6.28 -0.02
N ALA A 44 8.88 6.90 -0.03
CA ALA A 44 8.74 8.34 0.16
C ALA A 44 9.29 8.83 1.50
N ALA A 45 9.19 8.00 2.55
CA ALA A 45 9.67 8.33 3.89
C ALA A 45 11.18 8.13 4.06
N ALA A 46 11.86 7.43 3.14
CA ALA A 46 13.27 7.06 3.30
C ALA A 46 14.21 8.27 3.41
N VAL A 47 13.83 9.40 2.80
CA VAL A 47 14.61 10.65 2.78
C VAL A 47 14.09 11.70 3.76
N GLU A 48 13.00 11.43 4.46
CA GLU A 48 12.39 12.37 5.40
C GLU A 48 13.02 12.25 6.80
N PRO A 49 13.24 13.37 7.50
CA PRO A 49 13.55 13.35 8.92
C PRO A 49 12.44 12.58 9.66
N TRP A 50 12.82 11.62 10.52
CA TRP A 50 11.89 10.75 11.24
C TRP A 50 11.07 9.77 10.39
N GLY A 51 11.40 9.60 9.10
CA GLY A 51 10.71 8.68 8.21
C GLY A 51 10.56 7.27 8.78
N PHE A 52 11.61 6.73 9.42
CA PHE A 52 11.58 5.43 10.10
C PHE A 52 10.52 5.34 11.21
N ALA A 53 10.35 6.40 12.01
CA ALA A 53 9.33 6.42 13.06
C ALA A 53 7.91 6.44 12.46
N HIS A 54 7.72 7.23 11.39
CA HIS A 54 6.45 7.29 10.67
C HIS A 54 6.08 5.96 10.02
N THR A 55 7.03 5.28 9.36
CA THR A 55 6.77 3.98 8.73
C THR A 55 6.44 2.91 9.77
N MET A 56 7.17 2.89 10.90
CA MET A 56 6.90 1.96 12.00
C MET A 56 5.49 2.13 12.60
N LEU A 57 5.07 3.38 12.85
CA LEU A 57 3.73 3.67 13.37
C LEU A 57 2.64 3.30 12.37
N THR A 58 2.86 3.63 11.10
CA THR A 58 1.93 3.32 10.00
C THR A 58 1.76 1.81 9.83
N ARG A 59 2.86 1.04 9.84
CA ARG A 59 2.80 -0.42 9.81
C ARG A 59 2.02 -1.00 10.98
N ARG A 60 2.24 -0.49 12.19
CA ARG A 60 1.50 -0.93 13.38
C ARG A 60 -0.01 -0.70 13.20
N GLN A 61 -0.39 0.45 12.67
CA GLN A 61 -1.77 0.79 12.41
C GLN A 61 -2.41 -0.08 11.33
N LEU A 62 -1.71 -0.35 10.23
CA LEU A 62 -2.18 -1.27 9.18
C LEU A 62 -2.37 -2.69 9.73
N ARG A 63 -1.46 -3.17 10.59
CA ARG A 63 -1.64 -4.47 11.26
C ARG A 63 -2.83 -4.48 12.22
N GLN A 64 -3.09 -3.39 12.93
CA GLN A 64 -4.27 -3.26 13.80
C GLN A 64 -5.59 -3.27 13.01
N LEU A 65 -5.57 -2.82 11.76
CA LEU A 65 -6.70 -2.95 10.83
C LEU A 65 -6.89 -4.40 10.30
N GLY A 66 -5.96 -5.31 10.62
CA GLY A 66 -6.02 -6.72 10.26
C GLY A 66 -5.22 -7.09 9.02
N PHE A 67 -4.44 -6.18 8.44
CA PHE A 67 -3.65 -6.47 7.24
C PHE A 67 -2.37 -7.28 7.53
N ARG A 68 -2.01 -8.18 6.61
CA ARG A 68 -0.70 -8.83 6.57
C ARG A 68 0.27 -7.95 5.78
N VAL A 69 0.99 -7.10 6.51
CA VAL A 69 1.83 -6.05 5.92
C VAL A 69 3.22 -6.58 5.53
N THR A 70 3.57 -6.41 4.26
CA THR A 70 4.92 -6.57 3.70
C THR A 70 5.47 -5.19 3.34
N GLU A 71 6.53 -4.74 4.00
CA GLU A 71 7.20 -3.48 3.66
C GLU A 71 8.01 -3.64 2.38
N LEU A 72 8.00 -2.60 1.55
CA LEU A 72 8.70 -2.55 0.28
C LEU A 72 9.29 -1.16 0.08
N ASP A 73 10.60 -1.07 -0.03
CA ASP A 73 11.28 0.12 -0.52
C ASP A 73 11.68 -0.12 -1.99
N VAL A 74 10.96 0.53 -2.91
CA VAL A 74 11.19 0.33 -4.35
C VAL A 74 12.47 1.01 -4.84
N SER A 75 13.08 1.89 -4.03
CA SER A 75 14.35 2.54 -4.39
C SER A 75 15.56 1.62 -4.19
N THR A 76 15.43 0.61 -3.31
CA THR A 76 16.53 -0.30 -2.94
C THR A 76 16.26 -1.76 -3.32
N ALA A 77 14.99 -2.18 -3.40
CA ALA A 77 14.62 -3.54 -3.77
C ALA A 77 14.91 -3.85 -5.24
N ALA A 78 15.24 -5.12 -5.54
CA ALA A 78 15.44 -5.56 -6.90
C ALA A 78 14.11 -5.59 -7.67
N ALA A 79 14.15 -5.25 -8.97
CA ALA A 79 12.97 -5.26 -9.84
C ALA A 79 12.12 -6.56 -9.79
N PRO A 80 12.69 -7.80 -9.76
CA PRO A 80 11.89 -9.00 -9.62
C PRO A 80 11.16 -9.09 -8.27
N ASP A 81 11.80 -8.66 -7.17
CA ASP A 81 11.22 -8.68 -5.83
C ASP A 81 10.07 -7.68 -5.71
N VAL A 82 10.24 -6.47 -6.29
CA VAL A 82 9.17 -5.47 -6.41
C VAL A 82 7.98 -6.07 -7.15
N ARG A 83 8.21 -6.68 -8.32
CA ARG A 83 7.13 -7.29 -9.12
C ARG A 83 6.42 -8.41 -8.37
N SER A 84 7.17 -9.30 -7.72
CA SER A 84 6.59 -10.41 -6.94
C SER A 84 5.74 -9.88 -5.78
N THR A 85 6.29 -8.94 -5.01
CA THR A 85 5.61 -8.36 -3.83
C THR A 85 4.31 -7.65 -4.22
N LEU A 86 4.33 -6.88 -5.30
CA LEU A 86 3.13 -6.18 -5.78
C LEU A 86 2.10 -7.13 -6.40
N SER A 87 2.54 -8.20 -7.08
CA SER A 87 1.63 -9.18 -7.69
C SER A 87 0.95 -10.08 -6.64
N ASP A 88 1.63 -10.35 -5.53
CA ASP A 88 1.11 -11.15 -4.42
C ASP A 88 0.24 -10.35 -3.45
N ALA A 89 0.20 -9.02 -3.55
CA ALA A 89 -0.58 -8.18 -2.66
C ALA A 89 -2.06 -8.09 -3.10
N ASP A 90 -2.96 -8.16 -2.12
CA ASP A 90 -4.39 -7.92 -2.34
C ASP A 90 -4.70 -6.41 -2.33
N CYS A 91 -3.83 -5.61 -1.68
CA CYS A 91 -3.88 -4.14 -1.65
C CYS A 91 -2.48 -3.53 -1.57
N ILE A 92 -2.31 -2.34 -2.13
CA ILE A 92 -1.08 -1.54 -2.04
C ILE A 92 -1.38 -0.28 -1.24
N TYR A 93 -0.56 0.00 -0.24
CA TYR A 93 -0.58 1.26 0.48
C TYR A 93 0.75 1.99 0.26
N VAL A 94 0.68 3.23 -0.22
CA VAL A 94 1.84 4.09 -0.42
C VAL A 94 1.95 5.04 0.77
N GLY A 95 3.06 4.96 1.49
CA GLY A 95 3.33 5.84 2.61
C GLY A 95 3.54 7.29 2.19
N GLY A 96 3.21 8.22 3.09
CA GLY A 96 3.57 9.62 2.91
C GLY A 96 5.07 9.88 3.09
N GLY A 97 5.51 11.07 2.68
CA GLY A 97 6.90 11.52 2.76
C GLY A 97 7.21 12.48 1.61
N ASN A 98 8.39 12.40 1.04
CA ASN A 98 8.80 13.21 -0.09
C ASN A 98 8.26 12.64 -1.41
N SER A 99 7.27 13.31 -2.01
CA SER A 99 6.65 12.87 -3.27
C SER A 99 7.59 12.93 -4.48
N PHE A 100 8.57 13.82 -4.48
CA PHE A 100 9.54 13.91 -5.59
C PHE A 100 10.56 12.77 -5.56
N PHE A 101 10.93 12.30 -4.37
CA PHE A 101 11.78 11.12 -4.24
C PHE A 101 11.05 9.82 -4.56
N LEU A 102 9.73 9.78 -4.34
CA LEU A 102 8.88 8.65 -4.67
C LEU A 102 8.68 8.47 -6.20
N LEU A 103 8.59 9.58 -6.93
CA LEU A 103 8.38 9.63 -8.39
C LEU A 103 9.66 9.31 -9.16
#